data_AF-I6TFW0-F1
#
_entry.id   AF-I6TFW0-F1
#
_cell.length_a   1.000
_cell.length_b   1.000
_cell.length_c   1.000
_cell.angle_alpha   90.00
_cell.angle_beta   90.00
_cell.angle_gamma   90.00
#
_symmetry.space_group_name_H-M   'P 1'
#
loop_
_entity.id
_entity.type
_entity.pdbx_description
1 polymer ?
#
loop_
_entity_poly.entity_id
_entity_poly.type
_entity_poly.pdbx_seq_one_letter_code
_entity_poly.pdbx_strand_id
1 'polypeptide(L)'
;RRFAAVIMRLREPRATALIFASGKMCVTGTKSTHNASLASKKFALIIEKVGFKTAPEVDFKVQNIVGTADVGFPIQLEGLVYAHSTFASYEPELFPGLIYRLVQPRVVILIFVS
;
A
#
# COMPACT_ATOMS: atom_id res chain seq x y z
N ARG A 1 -14.22 6.09 20.52
CA ARG A 1 -12.76 6.22 20.25
C ARG A 1 -12.55 6.02 18.75
N ARG A 2 -11.90 6.96 18.04
CA ARG A 2 -11.96 7.06 16.56
C ARG A 2 -10.93 6.20 15.81
N PHE A 3 -9.83 5.76 16.45
CA PHE A 3 -8.88 4.78 15.91
C PHE A 3 -7.88 4.35 17.01
N ALA A 4 -7.43 3.10 17.02
CA ALA A 4 -6.57 2.55 18.09
C ALA A 4 -5.06 2.63 17.79
N ALA A 5 -4.61 3.72 17.14
CA ALA A 5 -3.21 3.95 16.83
C ALA A 5 -2.88 5.45 16.85
N VAL A 6 -1.63 5.77 17.18
CA VAL A 6 -1.06 7.10 16.98
C VAL A 6 -0.69 7.26 15.51
N ILE A 7 -1.07 8.39 14.91
CA ILE A 7 -0.70 8.75 13.54
C ILE A 7 0.48 9.72 13.61
N MET A 8 1.63 9.30 13.10
CA MET A 8 2.84 10.14 13.01
C MET A 8 3.19 10.37 11.54
N ARG A 9 3.61 11.59 11.18
CA ARG A 9 3.96 11.94 9.79
C ARG A 9 5.39 12.47 9.72
N LEU A 10 6.15 11.96 8.76
CA LEU A 10 7.47 12.46 8.39
C LEU A 10 7.38 13.26 7.10
N ARG A 11 8.16 14.33 7.04
CA ARG A 11 8.34 15.12 5.81
C ARG A 11 9.34 14.46 4.87
N GLU A 12 10.43 13.91 5.40
CA GLU A 12 11.52 13.36 4.59
C GLU A 12 12.13 12.08 5.19
N PRO A 13 12.06 10.94 4.47
CA PRO A 13 11.18 10.71 3.33
C PRO A 13 9.71 10.91 3.74
N ARG A 14 8.88 11.40 2.82
CA ARG A 14 7.45 11.62 3.09
C ARG A 14 6.80 10.27 3.42
N ALA A 15 6.32 10.14 4.65
CA ALA A 15 5.75 8.89 5.16
C ALA A 15 4.74 9.15 6.27
N THR A 16 3.78 8.24 6.43
CA THR A 16 2.86 8.21 7.58
C THR A 16 3.00 6.87 8.29
N ALA A 17 3.21 6.90 9.59
CA ALA A 17 3.21 5.75 10.47
C ALA A 17 1.91 5.67 11.28
N LEU A 18 1.35 4.47 11.37
CA LEU A 18 0.35 4.08 12.35
C LEU A 18 1.06 3.26 13.43
N ILE A 19 1.16 3.80 14.64
CA ILE A 19 1.88 3.18 15.76
C ILE A 19 0.86 2.67 16.77
N PHE A 20 0.90 1.37 17.03
CA PHE A 20 -0.04 0.69 17.92
C PHE A 20 0.53 0.54 19.32
N ALA A 21 -0.33 0.39 20.33
CA ALA A 21 0.09 0.18 21.73
C ALA A 21 0.95 -1.08 21.92
N SER A 22 0.88 -2.05 21.00
CA SER A 22 1.72 -3.25 20.98
C SER A 22 3.16 -2.99 20.51
N GLY A 23 3.51 -1.77 20.12
CA GLY A 23 4.80 -1.42 19.53
C GLY A 23 4.90 -1.73 18.03
N LYS A 24 3.90 -2.39 17.43
CA LYS A 24 3.85 -2.58 15.97
C LYS A 24 3.63 -1.23 15.27
N MET A 25 4.22 -1.09 14.10
CA MET A 25 4.09 0.10 13.27
C MET A 25 3.78 -0.27 11.82
N CYS A 26 2.81 0.40 11.21
CA CYS A 26 2.56 0.33 9.77
C CYS A 26 2.99 1.64 9.11
N VAL A 27 3.92 1.58 8.15
CA VAL A 27 4.44 2.74 7.44
C VAL A 27 3.92 2.77 6.00
N THR A 28 3.40 3.91 5.55
CA THR A 28 2.81 4.10 4.22
C THR A 28 3.23 5.44 3.61
N GLY A 29 3.04 5.59 2.29
CA GLY A 29 3.25 6.85 1.56
C GLY A 29 4.63 7.02 0.91
N THR A 30 5.55 6.10 1.14
CA THR A 30 6.87 6.07 0.50
C THR A 30 6.81 5.46 -0.89
N LYS A 31 7.65 5.95 -1.81
CA LYS A 31 7.71 5.48 -3.23
C LYS A 31 8.82 4.46 -3.51
N SER A 32 9.58 4.03 -2.51
CA SER A 32 10.60 2.99 -2.66
C SER A 32 10.78 2.19 -1.37
N THR A 33 11.24 0.96 -1.50
CA THR A 33 11.55 0.07 -0.35
C THR A 33 12.65 0.65 0.52
N HIS A 34 13.66 1.29 -0.09
CA HIS A 34 14.71 2.01 0.62
C HIS A 34 14.14 3.13 1.51
N ASN A 35 13.30 4.00 0.95
CA ASN A 35 12.68 5.09 1.71
C ASN A 35 11.72 4.58 2.79
N ALA A 36 11.01 3.48 2.54
CA ALA A 36 10.17 2.83 3.54
C ALA A 36 10.99 2.33 4.75
N SER A 37 12.14 1.70 4.50
CA SER A 37 13.05 1.25 5.55
C SER A 37 13.64 2.44 6.33
N LEU A 38 14.11 3.48 5.62
CA LEU A 38 14.65 4.68 6.26
C LEU A 38 13.59 5.41 7.10
N ALA A 39 12.36 5.55 6.60
CA ALA A 39 11.24 6.13 7.34
C ALA A 39 10.98 5.35 8.64
N SER A 40 10.94 4.02 8.56
CA SER A 40 10.70 3.13 9.70
C SER A 40 11.75 3.32 10.79
N LYS A 41 13.03 3.44 10.42
CA LYS A 41 14.12 3.75 11.35
C LYS A 41 13.97 5.14 11.98
N LYS A 42 13.62 6.17 11.20
CA LYS A 42 13.39 7.53 11.71
C LYS A 42 12.23 7.57 12.71
N PHE A 43 11.14 6.85 12.45
CA PHE A 43 10.03 6.75 13.40
C PHE A 43 10.45 6.06 14.70
N ALA A 44 11.20 4.96 14.63
CA ALA A 44 11.73 4.29 15.82
C ALA A 44 12.62 5.23 16.66
N LEU A 45 13.52 5.99 16.01
CA LEU A 45 14.37 6.97 16.69
C LEU A 45 13.57 8.09 17.38
N ILE A 46 12.45 8.53 16.79
CA ILE A 46 11.57 9.52 17.44
C ILE A 46 10.93 8.94 18.69
N ILE A 47 10.45 7.69 18.62
CA ILE A 47 9.85 6.99 19.76
C ILE A 47 10.88 6.82 20.88
N GLU A 48 12.12 6.45 20.53
CA GLU A 48 13.23 6.33 21.47
C GLU A 48 13.55 7.64 22.18
N LYS A 49 13.61 8.75 21.43
CA LYS A 49 13.84 10.10 21.98
C LYS A 49 12.74 10.59 22.93
N VAL A 50 11.54 10.03 22.84
CA VAL A 50 10.43 10.34 23.76
C VAL A 50 10.51 9.53 25.07
N GLY A 51 11.46 8.59 25.16
CA GLY A 51 11.74 7.83 26.39
C GLY A 51 11.26 6.37 26.36
N PHE A 52 10.82 5.87 25.20
CA PHE A 52 10.45 4.46 25.05
C PHE A 52 11.66 3.62 24.65
N LYS A 53 11.82 2.44 25.25
CA LYS A 53 12.85 1.50 24.84
C LYS A 53 12.45 0.83 23.52
N THR A 54 13.17 1.13 22.44
CA THR A 54 13.01 0.46 21.14
C THR A 54 13.90 -0.77 21.03
N ALA A 55 13.56 -1.69 20.12
CA ALA A 55 14.43 -2.81 19.79
C ALA A 55 15.75 -2.30 19.17
N PRO A 56 16.89 -3.01 19.33
CA PRO A 56 18.16 -2.63 18.73
C PRO A 56 18.11 -2.52 17.20
N GLU A 57 17.28 -3.36 16.57
CA GLU A 57 17.03 -3.36 15.14
C GLU A 57 15.53 -3.30 14.86
N VAL A 58 15.16 -2.53 13.83
CA VAL A 58 13.79 -2.44 13.34
C VAL A 58 13.54 -3.57 12.34
N ASP A 59 12.74 -4.56 12.74
CA ASP A 59 12.26 -5.61 11.83
C ASP A 59 11.35 -5.00 10.76
N PHE A 60 11.93 -4.80 9.57
CA PHE A 60 11.27 -4.16 8.45
C PHE A 60 10.85 -5.20 7.42
N LYS A 61 9.55 -5.28 7.16
CA LYS A 61 8.96 -6.13 6.11
C LYS A 61 7.98 -5.35 5.25
N VAL A 62 8.18 -5.42 3.94
CA VAL A 62 7.21 -4.88 2.96
C VAL A 62 5.96 -5.75 2.98
N GLN A 63 4.81 -5.15 3.28
CA GLN A 63 3.52 -5.85 3.33
C GLN A 63 2.75 -5.74 2.01
N ASN A 64 2.87 -4.62 1.30
CA ASN A 64 2.21 -4.41 0.02
C ASN A 64 2.99 -3.38 -0.81
N ILE A 65 2.88 -3.50 -2.15
CA ILE A 65 3.40 -2.53 -3.12
C ILE A 65 2.26 -2.22 -4.08
N VAL A 66 1.99 -0.94 -4.31
CA VAL A 66 1.02 -0.48 -5.31
C VAL A 66 1.81 0.12 -6.47
N GLY A 67 1.60 -0.42 -7.66
CA GLY A 67 2.13 0.11 -8.92
C GLY A 67 1.01 0.69 -9.78
N THR A 68 1.35 1.68 -10.58
CA THR A 68 0.44 2.31 -11.55
C THR A 68 1.14 2.37 -12.90
N ALA A 69 0.42 2.06 -13.97
CA ALA A 69 0.91 2.15 -15.34
C ALA A 69 -0.19 2.73 -16.23
N ASP A 70 0.23 3.44 -17.26
CA ASP A 70 -0.61 3.93 -18.35
C ASP A 70 -0.16 3.21 -19.63
N VAL A 71 -1.12 2.61 -20.34
CA VAL A 71 -0.85 1.86 -21.58
C VAL A 71 -0.98 2.73 -22.83
N GLY A 72 -1.48 3.97 -22.71
CA GLY A 72 -1.55 4.95 -23.79
C GLY A 72 -2.67 4.75 -24.80
N PHE A 73 -3.62 3.85 -24.53
CA PHE A 73 -4.81 3.64 -25.37
C PHE A 73 -5.99 3.10 -24.53
N PRO A 74 -7.23 3.41 -24.93
CA PRO A 74 -8.42 2.96 -24.21
C PRO A 74 -8.63 1.45 -24.33
N ILE A 75 -9.16 0.83 -23.27
CA ILE A 75 -9.46 -0.61 -23.22
C ILE A 75 -10.98 -0.80 -23.12
N GLN A 76 -11.54 -1.63 -24.00
CA GLN A 76 -12.94 -2.06 -23.92
C GLN A 76 -13.12 -3.12 -22.82
N LEU A 77 -13.56 -2.69 -21.63
CA LEU A 77 -13.64 -3.55 -20.44
C LEU A 77 -14.69 -4.66 -20.58
N GLU A 78 -15.79 -4.41 -21.29
CA GLU A 78 -16.85 -5.39 -21.56
C GLU A 78 -16.32 -6.59 -22.36
N GLY A 79 -15.49 -6.31 -23.37
CA GLY A 79 -14.84 -7.35 -24.16
C GLY A 79 -13.83 -8.16 -23.34
N LEU A 80 -13.07 -7.46 -22.48
CA LEU A 80 -12.07 -8.10 -21.63
C LEU A 80 -12.71 -9.04 -20.60
N VAL A 81 -13.78 -8.60 -19.92
CA VAL A 81 -14.48 -9.46 -18.95
C VAL A 81 -15.18 -10.63 -19.63
N TYR A 82 -15.74 -10.43 -20.83
CA TYR A 82 -16.34 -11.52 -21.59
C TYR A 82 -15.31 -12.60 -21.94
N ALA A 83 -14.12 -12.21 -22.41
CA ALA A 83 -13.07 -13.14 -22.78
C ALA A 83 -12.34 -13.78 -21.58
N HIS A 84 -12.25 -13.08 -20.44
CA HIS A 84 -11.50 -13.52 -19.25
C HIS A 84 -12.39 -13.62 -17.99
N SER A 85 -13.64 -14.07 -18.14
CA SER A 85 -14.66 -14.07 -17.07
C SER A 85 -14.26 -14.82 -15.79
N THR A 86 -13.39 -15.83 -15.90
CA THR A 86 -12.84 -16.57 -14.75
C THR A 86 -11.93 -15.71 -13.87
N PHE A 87 -11.26 -14.71 -14.45
CA PHE A 87 -10.24 -13.89 -13.78
C PHE A 87 -10.64 -12.42 -13.62
N ALA A 88 -11.62 -11.96 -14.38
CA ALA A 88 -12.06 -10.58 -14.44
C ALA A 88 -13.46 -10.41 -13.83
N SER A 89 -13.67 -9.32 -13.10
CA SER A 89 -14.98 -8.89 -12.61
C SER A 89 -15.18 -7.41 -12.93
N TYR A 90 -16.32 -7.06 -13.52
CA TYR A 90 -16.64 -5.69 -13.92
C TYR A 90 -18.12 -5.41 -13.69
N GLU A 91 -18.39 -4.54 -12.71
CA GLU A 91 -19.73 -4.07 -12.33
C GLU A 91 -19.67 -2.54 -12.20
N PRO A 92 -19.82 -1.78 -13.30
CA PRO A 92 -19.56 -0.34 -13.34
C PRO A 92 -20.43 0.48 -12.38
N GLU A 93 -21.63 -0.02 -12.05
CA GLU A 93 -22.54 0.58 -11.06
C GLU A 93 -21.98 0.53 -9.63
N LEU A 94 -21.10 -0.42 -9.32
CA LEU A 94 -20.48 -0.57 -8.01
C LEU A 94 -19.06 0.00 -7.96
N PHE A 95 -18.28 -0.21 -9.03
CA PHE A 95 -16.90 0.24 -9.12
C PHE A 95 -16.50 0.51 -10.58
N PRO A 96 -15.91 1.67 -10.90
CA PRO A 96 -15.67 2.10 -12.29
C PRO A 96 -14.55 1.34 -13.03
N GLY A 97 -13.78 0.49 -12.36
CA GLY A 97 -12.69 -0.28 -12.97
C GLY A 97 -12.99 -1.78 -13.03
N LEU A 98 -12.35 -2.48 -13.97
CA LEU A 98 -12.35 -3.94 -14.01
C LEU A 98 -11.31 -4.48 -13.02
N ILE A 99 -11.73 -5.42 -12.18
CA ILE A 99 -10.88 -6.12 -11.21
C ILE A 99 -10.38 -7.40 -11.86
N TYR A 100 -9.09 -7.46 -12.18
CA TYR A 100 -8.45 -8.64 -12.76
C TYR A 100 -7.57 -9.34 -11.71
N ARG A 101 -7.81 -10.64 -11.49
CA ARG A 101 -7.07 -11.45 -10.52
C ARG A 101 -6.11 -12.39 -11.25
N LEU A 102 -4.83 -12.03 -11.24
CA LEU A 102 -3.78 -12.86 -11.80
C LEU A 102 -3.41 -13.96 -10.80
N VAL A 103 -3.31 -15.20 -11.29
CA VAL A 103 -2.98 -16.37 -10.46
C VAL A 103 -1.47 -16.41 -10.14
N GLN A 104 -0.63 -16.19 -11.15
CA GLN A 104 0.82 -16.25 -11.03
C GLN A 104 1.49 -15.13 -11.86
N PRO A 105 2.18 -14.16 -11.22
CA PRO A 105 2.21 -13.93 -9.77
C PRO A 105 0.82 -13.59 -9.22
N ARG A 106 0.57 -13.90 -7.94
CA ARG A 106 -0.71 -13.61 -7.28
C ARG A 106 -0.86 -12.10 -7.05
N VAL A 107 -1.54 -11.42 -7.96
CA VAL A 107 -1.76 -9.96 -7.89
C VAL A 107 -3.18 -9.59 -8.32
N VAL A 108 -3.64 -8.42 -7.88
CA VAL A 108 -4.88 -7.80 -8.34
C VAL A 108 -4.52 -6.58 -9.17
N ILE A 109 -5.07 -6.52 -10.37
CA ILE A 109 -4.90 -5.40 -11.30
C ILE A 109 -6.25 -4.69 -11.41
N LEU A 110 -6.23 -3.37 -11.28
CA LEU A 110 -7.39 -2.52 -11.54
C LEU A 110 -7.19 -1.89 -12.93
N ILE A 111 -8.09 -2.17 -13.85
CA ILE A 111 -8.01 -1.69 -15.25
C ILE A 111 -9.13 -0.67 -15.45
N PHE A 112 -8.81 0.47 -16.05
CA PHE A 112 -9.75 1.57 -16.29
C PHE A 112 -9.83 1.87 -17.79
N VAL A 113 -10.93 2.48 -18.23
CA VAL A 113 -11.20 2.82 -19.66
C VAL A 113 -10.32 3.99 -20.18
N SER A 114 -9.75 4.78 -19.26
CA SER A 114 -9.04 6.04 -19.51
C SER A 114 -7.99 6.00 -20.62
#